data_AF-A0A7Y0D407-F1
#
_entry.id   AF-A0A7Y0D407-F1
#
_cell.length_a   1.000
_cell.length_b   1.000
_cell.length_c   1.000
_cell.angle_alpha   90.00
_cell.angle_beta   90.00
_cell.angle_gamma   90.00
#
_symmetry.space_group_name_H-M   'P 1'
#
loop_
_entity.id
_entity.type
_entity.pdbx_description
1 polymer ?
#
loop_
_entity_poly.entity_id
_entity_poly.type
_entity_poly.pdbx_seq_one_letter_code
_entity_poly.pdbx_strand_id
1 'polypeptide(L)'
;MCPRRNSASGIHDSSRSPQRGFALVSAIFLVVVLAALGAFMVTLSTVQNVTSTQDLQGSRAYQAARAGVEWGTYQVLQKTSCVGSTPLSLPAATLTGFTVTVGCTQPVGSPFTEGANQISVYQLTSTAKLGTVGSANYVERQISASIDTCRIAGVPCPD
;
A
#
# COMPACT_ATOMS: atom_id res chain seq x y z
N MET A 1 -91.08 -39.29 33.81
CA MET A 1 -90.12 -40.35 33.46
C MET A 1 -89.41 -39.94 32.17
N CYS A 2 -88.10 -39.90 31.94
CA CYS A 2 -86.80 -40.03 32.65
C CYS A 2 -85.73 -39.65 31.58
N PRO A 3 -84.43 -39.43 31.88
CA PRO A 3 -83.79 -38.70 32.97
C PRO A 3 -82.69 -37.72 32.47
N ARG A 4 -82.03 -37.05 33.43
CA ARG A 4 -80.80 -36.23 33.28
C ARG A 4 -79.64 -37.01 32.62
N ARG A 5 -78.73 -36.28 31.96
CA ARG A 5 -77.29 -36.62 32.01
C ARG A 5 -76.43 -35.36 32.17
N ASN A 6 -75.87 -35.23 33.37
CA ASN A 6 -74.66 -34.45 33.65
C ASN A 6 -73.52 -34.98 32.77
N SER A 7 -72.70 -34.09 32.21
CA SER A 7 -71.32 -34.44 31.86
C SER A 7 -70.42 -33.26 32.19
N ALA A 8 -69.84 -33.32 33.38
CA ALA A 8 -68.68 -32.53 33.74
C ALA A 8 -67.51 -32.97 32.85
N SER A 9 -66.92 -32.05 32.11
CA SER A 9 -65.60 -32.24 31.53
C SER A 9 -64.82 -30.96 31.80
N GLY A 10 -64.15 -30.94 32.96
CA GLY A 10 -63.16 -29.93 33.27
C GLY A 10 -61.96 -30.14 32.36
N ILE A 11 -61.80 -29.27 31.38
CA ILE A 11 -60.58 -29.15 30.61
C ILE A 11 -59.62 -28.38 31.49
N HIS A 12 -58.68 -29.10 32.11
CA HIS A 12 -57.53 -28.50 32.80
C HIS A 12 -56.66 -27.79 31.76
N ASP A 13 -56.91 -26.49 31.58
CA ASP A 13 -55.98 -25.58 30.92
C ASP A 13 -54.72 -25.48 31.79
N SER A 14 -53.72 -26.28 31.41
CA SER A 14 -52.42 -26.30 32.07
C SER A 14 -51.69 -25.04 31.64
N SER A 15 -51.96 -23.91 32.31
CA SER A 15 -51.20 -22.68 32.11
C SER A 15 -49.75 -22.94 32.50
N ARG A 16 -48.92 -23.36 31.54
CA ARG A 16 -47.47 -23.32 31.66
C ARG A 16 -47.10 -21.86 31.73
N SER A 17 -46.89 -21.34 32.94
CA SER A 17 -46.20 -20.10 33.17
C SER A 17 -44.79 -20.26 32.56
N PRO A 18 -44.44 -19.55 31.47
CA PRO A 18 -43.07 -19.57 31.02
C PRO A 18 -42.25 -18.90 32.13
N GLN A 19 -41.20 -19.58 32.59
CA GLN A 19 -40.21 -19.00 33.47
C GLN A 19 -39.47 -17.90 32.68
N ARG A 20 -40.01 -16.68 32.69
CA ARG A 20 -39.58 -15.54 31.85
C ARG A 20 -38.30 -14.85 32.33
N GLY A 21 -37.73 -15.24 33.48
CA GLY A 21 -36.57 -14.58 34.08
C GLY A 21 -35.22 -15.04 33.55
N PHE A 22 -35.00 -16.36 33.42
CA PHE A 22 -33.69 -16.89 33.05
C PHE A 22 -33.38 -16.77 31.54
N ALA A 23 -34.42 -16.90 30.71
CA ALA A 23 -34.29 -16.78 29.25
C ALA A 23 -33.94 -15.36 28.78
N LEU A 24 -34.31 -14.34 29.55
CA LEU A 24 -34.04 -12.95 29.20
C LEU A 24 -32.55 -12.62 29.38
N VAL A 25 -31.93 -13.10 30.45
CA VAL A 25 -30.51 -12.91 30.73
C VAL A 25 -29.65 -13.65 29.69
N SER A 26 -30.01 -14.89 29.32
CA SER A 26 -29.28 -15.64 28.29
C SER A 26 -29.42 -15.04 26.90
N ALA A 27 -30.60 -14.51 26.53
CA ALA A 27 -30.80 -13.82 25.26
C ALA A 27 -29.92 -12.57 25.13
N ILE A 28 -29.84 -11.74 26.18
CA ILE A 28 -28.97 -10.55 26.18
C ILE A 28 -27.51 -10.96 26.05
N PHE A 29 -27.07 -11.98 26.79
CA PHE A 29 -25.71 -12.49 26.71
C PHE A 29 -25.34 -12.92 25.28
N LEU A 30 -26.21 -13.68 24.61
CA LEU A 30 -26.00 -14.10 23.23
C LEU A 30 -25.92 -12.91 22.27
N VAL A 31 -26.80 -11.92 22.40
CA VAL A 31 -26.77 -10.72 21.54
C VAL A 31 -25.47 -9.94 21.74
N VAL A 32 -25.00 -9.77 22.99
CA VAL A 32 -23.74 -9.07 23.28
C VAL A 32 -22.55 -9.80 22.67
N VAL A 33 -22.48 -11.13 22.80
CA VAL A 33 -21.39 -11.92 22.20
C VAL A 33 -21.42 -11.85 20.68
N LEU A 34 -22.59 -12.01 20.06
CA LEU A 34 -22.73 -11.90 18.60
C LEU A 34 -22.38 -10.49 18.11
N ALA A 35 -22.77 -9.45 18.84
CA ALA A 35 -22.39 -8.07 18.53
C ALA A 35 -20.88 -7.86 18.63
N ALA A 36 -20.23 -8.39 19.68
CA ALA A 36 -18.78 -8.32 19.83
C ALA A 36 -18.04 -9.04 18.69
N LEU A 37 -18.50 -10.23 18.29
CA LEU A 37 -17.95 -10.97 17.15
C LEU A 37 -18.15 -10.23 15.83
N GLY A 38 -19.35 -9.66 15.61
CA GLY A 38 -19.64 -8.84 14.43
C GLY A 38 -18.73 -7.61 14.34
N ALA A 39 -18.55 -6.89 15.44
CA ALA A 39 -17.65 -5.73 15.50
C ALA A 39 -16.19 -6.11 15.23
N PHE A 40 -15.74 -7.24 15.79
CA PHE A 40 -14.39 -7.76 15.53
C PHE A 40 -14.19 -8.12 14.05
N MET A 41 -15.16 -8.79 13.43
CA MET A 41 -15.09 -9.19 12.02
C MET A 41 -15.05 -7.99 11.07
N VAL A 42 -15.83 -6.92 11.36
CA VAL A 42 -15.77 -5.66 10.60
C VAL A 42 -14.37 -5.03 10.74
N THR A 43 -13.82 -5.00 11.95
CA THR A 43 -12.49 -4.44 12.21
C THR A 43 -11.39 -5.20 11.45
N LEU A 44 -11.45 -6.53 11.42
CA LEU A 44 -10.51 -7.33 10.61
C LEU A 44 -10.68 -7.06 9.12
N SER A 45 -11.92 -6.96 8.64
CA SER A 45 -12.21 -6.71 7.22
C SER A 45 -11.69 -5.34 6.77
N THR A 46 -11.81 -4.30 7.61
CA THR A 46 -11.28 -2.98 7.30
C THR A 46 -9.75 -2.98 7.28
N VAL A 47 -9.11 -3.64 8.25
CA VAL A 47 -7.65 -3.78 8.28
C VAL A 47 -7.14 -4.51 7.03
N GLN A 48 -7.79 -5.59 6.61
CA GLN A 48 -7.41 -6.34 5.40
C GLN A 48 -7.47 -5.49 4.14
N ASN A 49 -8.53 -4.67 3.98
CA ASN A 49 -8.65 -3.76 2.85
C ASN A 49 -7.54 -2.70 2.86
N VAL A 50 -7.25 -2.11 4.02
CA VAL A 50 -6.20 -1.10 4.17
C VAL A 50 -4.82 -1.67 3.84
N THR A 51 -4.49 -2.86 4.34
CA THR A 51 -3.22 -3.54 4.02
C THR A 51 -3.08 -3.79 2.52
N SER A 52 -4.13 -4.31 1.86
CA SER A 52 -4.10 -4.55 0.42
C SER A 52 -3.87 -3.26 -0.37
N THR A 53 -4.50 -2.16 0.03
CA THR A 53 -4.25 -0.86 -0.63
C THR A 53 -2.81 -0.39 -0.44
N GLN A 54 -2.22 -0.55 0.74
CA GLN A 54 -0.82 -0.19 0.99
C GLN A 54 0.16 -1.02 0.16
N ASP A 55 -0.08 -2.33 0.02
CA ASP A 55 0.77 -3.21 -0.80
C ASP A 55 0.77 -2.77 -2.28
N LEU A 56 -0.42 -2.42 -2.79
CA LEU A 56 -0.57 -1.88 -4.14
C LEU A 56 0.14 -0.53 -4.31
N GLN A 57 -0.02 0.39 -3.36
CA GLN A 57 0.68 1.68 -3.42
C GLN A 57 2.20 1.52 -3.30
N GLY A 58 2.67 0.57 -2.49
CA GLY A 58 4.09 0.22 -2.39
C GLY A 58 4.66 -0.28 -3.72
N SER A 59 3.90 -1.07 -4.45
CA SER A 59 4.28 -1.56 -5.78
C SER A 59 4.29 -0.43 -6.82
N ARG A 60 3.30 0.47 -6.79
CA ARG A 60 3.27 1.65 -7.67
C ARG A 60 4.41 2.61 -7.39
N ALA A 61 4.73 2.88 -6.13
CA ALA A 61 5.88 3.68 -5.73
C ALA A 61 7.19 3.07 -6.27
N TYR A 62 7.33 1.75 -6.24
CA TYR A 62 8.49 1.07 -6.80
C TYR A 62 8.60 1.28 -8.32
N GLN A 63 7.51 1.11 -9.06
CA GLN A 63 7.50 1.36 -10.51
C GLN A 63 7.75 2.84 -10.85
N ALA A 64 7.22 3.77 -10.03
CA ALA A 64 7.48 5.19 -10.17
C ALA A 64 8.97 5.52 -10.00
N ALA A 65 9.59 4.99 -8.94
CA ALA A 65 11.00 5.19 -8.68
C ALA A 65 11.86 4.59 -9.82
N ARG A 66 11.48 3.41 -10.33
CA ARG A 66 12.19 2.75 -11.44
C ARG A 66 12.14 3.60 -12.71
N ALA A 67 10.97 4.12 -13.08
CA ALA A 67 10.83 5.02 -14.21
C ALA A 67 11.70 6.28 -14.06
N GLY A 68 11.84 6.81 -12.83
CA GLY A 68 12.75 7.92 -12.56
C GLY A 68 14.24 7.58 -12.77
N VAL A 69 14.68 6.37 -12.41
CA VAL A 69 16.05 5.92 -12.71
C VAL A 69 16.25 5.76 -14.22
N GLU A 70 15.30 5.16 -14.93
CA GLU A 70 15.37 4.99 -16.39
C GLU A 70 15.44 6.35 -17.11
N TRP A 71 14.65 7.33 -16.66
CA TRP A 71 14.74 8.71 -17.13
C TRP A 71 16.10 9.34 -16.82
N GLY A 72 16.62 9.18 -15.60
CA GLY A 72 17.93 9.72 -15.22
C GLY A 72 19.06 9.10 -16.05
N THR A 73 18.97 7.80 -16.32
CA THR A 73 19.91 7.04 -17.16
C THR A 73 19.94 7.60 -18.56
N TYR A 74 18.76 7.85 -19.14
CA TYR A 74 18.63 8.49 -20.45
C TYR A 74 19.32 9.87 -20.49
N GLN A 75 19.17 10.69 -19.45
CA GLN A 75 19.80 12.01 -19.40
C GLN A 75 21.34 11.93 -19.32
N VAL A 76 21.87 10.99 -18.55
CA VAL A 76 23.32 10.75 -18.45
C VAL A 76 23.88 10.28 -19.79
N LEU A 77 23.23 9.31 -20.43
CA LEU A 77 23.70 8.73 -21.69
C LEU A 77 23.60 9.71 -22.86
N GLN A 78 22.47 10.42 -23.01
CA GLN A 78 22.22 11.26 -24.18
C GLN A 78 22.76 12.69 -24.05
N LYS A 79 22.69 13.27 -22.84
CA LYS A 79 23.04 14.68 -22.62
C LYS A 79 24.29 14.88 -21.79
N THR A 80 24.90 13.80 -21.28
CA THR A 80 26.06 13.87 -20.37
C THR A 80 25.81 14.74 -19.14
N SER A 81 24.54 14.90 -18.79
CA SER A 81 24.11 15.84 -17.76
C SER A 81 23.70 15.08 -16.51
N CYS A 82 24.32 15.41 -15.39
CA CYS A 82 23.96 14.94 -14.07
C CYS A 82 23.43 16.13 -13.26
N VAL A 83 22.10 16.27 -13.20
CA VAL A 83 21.47 17.36 -12.45
C VAL A 83 21.13 16.83 -11.05
N GLY A 84 21.60 17.57 -10.03
CA GLY A 84 21.63 17.11 -8.64
C GLY A 84 20.30 16.60 -8.08
N SER A 85 19.20 17.31 -8.34
CA SER A 85 17.85 16.90 -7.95
C SER A 85 16.84 17.47 -8.93
N THR A 86 16.03 16.60 -9.52
CA THR A 86 15.04 16.96 -10.55
C THR A 86 13.69 16.34 -10.22
N PRO A 87 12.63 17.16 -10.06
CA PRO A 87 11.29 16.62 -9.95
C PRO A 87 10.85 16.06 -11.31
N LEU A 88 10.32 14.84 -11.30
CA LEU A 88 9.84 14.17 -12.50
C LEU A 88 8.32 14.00 -12.40
N SER A 89 7.62 14.52 -13.40
CA SER A 89 6.21 14.22 -13.61
C SER A 89 6.09 12.99 -14.51
N LEU A 90 5.48 11.93 -13.98
CA LEU A 90 5.23 10.72 -14.75
C LEU A 90 3.90 10.86 -15.52
N PRO A 91 3.89 10.59 -16.85
CA PRO A 91 2.69 10.78 -17.67
C PRO A 91 1.62 9.69 -17.47
N ALA A 92 1.93 8.62 -16.74
CA ALA A 92 1.06 7.47 -16.59
C ALA A 92 -0.03 7.71 -15.53
N ALA A 93 -1.30 7.53 -15.94
CA ALA A 93 -2.49 7.72 -15.10
C ALA A 93 -2.49 6.88 -13.80
N THR A 94 -1.81 5.72 -13.79
CA THR A 94 -1.71 4.84 -12.62
C THR A 94 -0.70 5.33 -11.57
N LEU A 95 0.13 6.32 -11.92
CA LEU A 95 1.18 6.90 -11.10
C LEU A 95 0.88 8.37 -10.74
N THR A 96 -0.31 8.87 -11.13
CA THR A 96 -0.76 10.21 -10.76
C THR A 96 -0.89 10.33 -9.24
N GLY A 97 -0.31 11.39 -8.67
CA GLY A 97 -0.25 11.63 -7.23
C GLY A 97 1.06 11.19 -6.57
N PHE A 98 1.88 10.38 -7.24
CA PHE A 98 3.26 10.14 -6.78
C PHE A 98 4.15 11.32 -7.16
N THR A 99 4.89 11.83 -6.18
CA THR A 99 5.98 12.79 -6.41
C THR A 99 7.27 12.00 -6.58
N VAL A 100 7.87 12.07 -7.76
CA VAL A 100 9.16 11.43 -8.04
C VAL A 100 10.24 12.49 -8.11
N THR A 101 11.31 12.28 -7.37
CA THR A 101 12.51 13.13 -7.41
C THR A 101 13.69 12.26 -7.81
N VAL A 102 14.37 12.64 -8.90
CA VAL A 102 15.57 11.97 -9.38
C VAL A 102 16.77 12.83 -9.02
N GLY A 103 17.60 12.31 -8.13
CA GLY A 103 18.90 12.84 -7.82
C GLY A 103 19.99 12.18 -8.66
N CYS A 104 21.01 12.95 -9.01
CA CYS A 104 22.20 12.47 -9.69
C CYS A 104 23.43 13.07 -9.02
N THR A 105 24.38 12.21 -8.64
CA THR A 105 25.66 12.63 -8.07
C THR A 105 26.81 11.96 -8.81
N GLN A 106 27.98 12.60 -8.79
CA GLN A 106 29.22 12.01 -9.26
C GLN A 106 30.19 11.90 -8.07
N PRO A 107 30.98 10.82 -7.98
CA PRO A 107 31.99 10.71 -6.94
C PRO A 107 33.10 11.75 -7.16
N VAL A 108 33.72 12.18 -6.07
CA VAL A 108 34.83 13.13 -6.09
C VAL A 108 35.96 12.57 -6.94
N GLY A 109 36.47 13.37 -7.88
CA GLY A 109 37.53 12.94 -8.80
C GLY A 109 37.03 12.34 -10.12
N SER A 110 35.72 12.25 -10.35
CA SER A 110 35.13 11.93 -11.66
C SER A 110 35.19 13.16 -12.60
N PRO A 111 35.55 13.00 -13.89
CA PRO A 111 35.95 11.75 -14.56
C PRO A 111 37.35 11.24 -14.16
N PHE A 112 37.50 9.92 -14.11
CA PHE A 112 38.78 9.25 -13.93
C PHE A 112 39.48 9.04 -15.28
N THR A 113 40.78 9.31 -15.35
CA THR A 113 41.56 9.14 -16.58
C THR A 113 42.34 7.82 -16.53
N GLU A 114 42.08 6.93 -17.49
CA GLU A 114 42.81 5.68 -17.69
C GLU A 114 43.40 5.67 -19.10
N GLY A 115 44.67 6.05 -19.24
CA GLY A 115 45.29 6.26 -20.54
C GLY A 115 44.59 7.37 -21.33
N ALA A 116 44.01 7.02 -22.48
CA ALA A 116 43.21 7.94 -23.31
C ALA A 116 41.71 7.95 -22.94
N ASN A 117 41.26 7.09 -22.03
CA ASN A 117 39.86 6.95 -21.63
C ASN A 117 39.52 7.88 -20.47
N GLN A 118 38.38 8.54 -20.55
CA GLN A 118 37.76 9.29 -19.47
C GLN A 118 36.51 8.55 -19.00
N ILE A 119 36.56 8.02 -17.79
CA ILE A 119 35.49 7.24 -17.18
C ILE A 119 34.75 8.14 -16.19
N SER A 120 33.51 8.50 -16.53
CA SER A 120 32.61 9.21 -15.62
C SER A 120 31.67 8.23 -14.94
N VAL A 121 31.72 8.17 -13.62
CA VAL A 121 30.76 7.41 -12.82
C VAL A 121 29.66 8.34 -12.33
N TYR A 122 28.41 7.89 -12.43
CA TYR A 122 27.21 8.58 -12.00
C TYR A 122 26.42 7.67 -11.06
N GLN A 123 25.93 8.24 -9.95
CA GLN A 123 25.01 7.59 -9.04
C GLN A 123 23.66 8.28 -9.15
N LEU A 124 22.70 7.56 -9.72
CA LEU A 124 21.31 7.97 -9.79
C LEU A 124 20.56 7.45 -8.58
N THR A 125 19.72 8.31 -8.01
CA THR A 125 18.81 7.94 -6.93
C THR A 125 17.45 8.53 -7.23
N SER A 126 16.46 7.67 -7.43
CA SER A 126 15.08 8.06 -7.67
C SER A 126 14.23 7.73 -6.45
N THR A 127 13.55 8.74 -5.92
CA THR A 127 12.67 8.60 -4.76
C THR A 127 11.25 8.94 -5.17
N ALA A 128 10.35 7.98 -5.03
CA ALA A 128 8.92 8.15 -5.28
C ALA A 128 8.15 8.18 -3.95
N LYS A 129 7.31 9.20 -3.77
CA LYS A 129 6.55 9.44 -2.54
C LYS A 129 5.06 9.64 -2.81
N LEU A 130 4.22 9.13 -1.93
CA LEU A 130 2.79 9.39 -1.87
C LEU A 130 2.39 9.73 -0.44
N GLY A 131 1.56 10.77 -0.28
CA GLY A 131 1.09 11.23 1.02
C GLY A 131 2.15 11.99 1.82
N THR A 132 1.83 12.25 3.08
CA THR A 132 2.67 13.03 4.00
C THR A 132 3.27 12.11 5.06
N VAL A 133 4.54 12.33 5.41
CA VAL A 133 5.23 11.59 6.48
C VAL A 133 4.38 11.60 7.75
N GLY A 134 4.20 10.43 8.36
CA GLY A 134 3.40 10.25 9.58
C GLY A 134 1.90 10.03 9.33
N SER A 135 1.43 10.09 8.08
CA SER A 135 0.06 9.68 7.73
C SER A 135 -0.03 8.17 7.46
N ALA A 136 -1.21 7.58 7.69
CA ALA A 136 -1.47 6.16 7.40
C ALA A 136 -1.37 5.81 5.89
N ASN A 137 -1.42 6.82 5.02
CA ASN A 137 -1.32 6.65 3.57
C ASN A 137 0.09 6.97 3.03
N TYR A 138 1.07 7.18 3.92
CA TYR A 138 2.43 7.49 3.51
C TYR A 138 3.11 6.28 2.91
N VAL A 139 3.59 6.41 1.67
CA VAL A 139 4.38 5.40 0.99
C VAL A 139 5.58 6.06 0.32
N GLU A 140 6.77 5.51 0.56
CA GLU A 140 8.00 5.93 -0.10
C GLU A 140 8.77 4.71 -0.61
N ARG A 141 9.29 4.82 -1.82
CA ARG A 141 10.28 3.88 -2.36
C ARG A 141 11.44 4.66 -2.97
N GLN A 142 12.65 4.18 -2.70
CA GLN A 142 13.87 4.72 -3.26
C GLN A 142 14.60 3.62 -4.03
N ILE A 143 15.05 3.94 -5.24
CA ILE A 143 15.85 3.06 -6.08
C ILE A 143 17.11 3.82 -6.49
N SER A 144 18.26 3.18 -6.33
CA SER A 144 19.54 3.73 -6.75
C SER A 144 20.17 2.84 -7.81
N ALA A 145 20.84 3.46 -8.78
CA ALA A 145 21.60 2.80 -9.83
C ALA A 145 22.91 3.55 -10.07
N SER A 146 23.98 2.79 -10.35
CA SER A 146 25.26 3.34 -10.79
C SER A 146 25.42 3.12 -12.28
N ILE A 147 25.85 4.17 -12.99
CA ILE A 147 26.13 4.12 -14.42
C ILE A 147 27.51 4.71 -14.64
N ASP A 148 28.34 4.00 -15.38
CA ASP A 148 29.60 4.50 -15.89
C ASP A 148 29.48 4.81 -17.38
N THR A 149 30.14 5.89 -17.81
CA THR A 149 30.30 6.23 -19.22
C THR A 149 31.77 6.41 -19.53
N CYS A 150 32.25 5.76 -20.58
CA CYS A 150 33.61 5.93 -21.09
C CYS A 150 33.62 6.86 -22.31
N ARG A 151 34.56 7.82 -22.34
CA ARG A 151 34.81 8.68 -23.49
C ARG A 151 36.29 8.84 -23.84
N ILE A 152 36.60 8.92 -25.12
CA ILE A 152 37.94 9.27 -25.64
C ILE A 152 37.80 10.58 -26.40
N ALA A 153 38.50 11.64 -25.98
CA ALA A 153 38.40 12.96 -26.63
C ALA A 153 36.95 13.46 -26.86
N GLY A 154 36.03 13.11 -25.97
CA GLY A 154 34.61 13.49 -26.04
C GLY A 154 33.68 12.52 -26.81
N VAL A 155 34.21 11.50 -27.52
CA VAL A 155 33.39 10.46 -28.16
C VAL A 155 33.21 9.23 -27.26
N PRO A 156 32.06 8.53 -27.28
CA PRO A 156 31.88 7.28 -26.54
C PRO A 156 32.94 6.24 -26.92
N CYS A 157 33.45 5.51 -25.92
CA CYS A 157 34.33 4.37 -26.17
C CYS A 157 33.55 3.27 -26.94
N PRO A 158 34.21 2.53 -27.85
CA PRO A 158 33.61 1.34 -28.44
C PRO A 158 33.35 0.28 -27.35
N ASP A 159 32.20 -0.39 -27.45
CA ASP A 159 31.80 -1.49 -26.56
C ASP A 159 32.78 -2.68 -26.61
#